data_AF-A0A2V8RPM0-F1
#
_entry.id   AF-A0A2V8RPM0-F1
#
_cell.length_a   1.000
_cell.length_b   1.000
_cell.length_c   1.000
_cell.angle_alpha   90.00
_cell.angle_beta   90.00
_cell.angle_gamma   90.00
#
_symmetry.space_group_name_H-M   'P 1'
#
loop_
_entity.id
_entity.type
_entity.pdbx_description
1 polymer ?
#
loop_
_entity_poly.entity_id
_entity_poly.type
_entity_poly.pdbx_seq_one_letter_code
_entity_poly.pdbx_strand_id
1 'polypeptide(L)'
;MLDETIITETPPLYSCYCRIGEQACVPITGNRRKRILHGVINISSGDAALLITAEWNQDTHQAFLLMVRARWRGWHIILFEDRGTP
;
A
#
# COMPACT_ATOMS: atom_id res chain seq x y z
N MET A 1 -11.65 8.54 4.12
CA MET A 1 -10.82 8.74 2.91
C MET A 1 -10.24 7.39 2.55
N LEU A 2 -10.50 6.90 1.35
CA LEU A 2 -10.00 5.65 0.81
C LEU A 2 -8.96 5.95 -0.28
N ASP A 3 -7.90 5.17 -0.30
CA ASP A 3 -6.86 5.24 -1.33
C ASP A 3 -6.16 3.87 -1.47
N GLU A 4 -5.60 3.60 -2.63
CA GLU A 4 -4.78 2.43 -2.90
C GLU A 4 -3.39 2.81 -3.35
N THR A 5 -2.38 2.11 -2.82
CA THR A 5 -1.00 2.37 -3.21
C THR A 5 -0.21 1.09 -3.46
N ILE A 6 0.67 1.14 -4.47
CA ILE A 6 1.58 0.05 -4.79
C ILE A 6 2.82 0.17 -3.91
N ILE A 7 2.95 -0.74 -2.95
CA ILE A 7 4.17 -0.90 -2.18
C ILE A 7 5.10 -1.82 -2.97
N THR A 8 6.22 -1.24 -3.41
CA THR A 8 7.29 -2.01 -4.06
C THR A 8 8.38 -2.29 -3.04
N GLU A 9 8.75 -3.55 -2.90
CA GLU A 9 9.98 -3.96 -2.24
C GLU A 9 11.14 -3.22 -2.91
N THR A 10 11.61 -2.17 -2.25
CA THR A 10 12.82 -1.48 -2.66
C THR A 10 13.94 -2.22 -1.97
N PRO A 11 14.84 -2.87 -2.72
CA PRO A 11 15.98 -3.54 -2.12
C PRO A 11 16.73 -2.52 -1.26
N PRO A 12 17.07 -2.84 0.00
CA PRO A 12 17.79 -1.91 0.85
C PRO A 12 19.05 -1.47 0.12
N LEU A 13 19.22 -0.16 -0.04
CA LEU A 13 20.48 0.41 -0.48
C LEU A 13 21.46 0.21 0.68
N TYR A 14 22.20 -0.89 0.65
CA TYR A 14 23.23 -1.15 1.66
C TYR A 14 24.29 -0.06 1.54
N SER A 15 24.57 0.62 2.65
CA SER A 15 25.76 1.45 2.75
C SER A 15 26.98 0.53 2.84
N CYS A 16 27.98 0.76 2.00
CA CYS A 16 29.27 0.09 2.10
C CYS A 16 30.38 1.14 2.14
N TYR A 17 31.42 0.87 2.92
CA TYR A 17 32.61 1.70 2.95
C TYR A 17 33.54 1.34 1.79
N CYS A 18 34.13 2.36 1.17
CA CYS A 18 35.23 2.21 0.22
C CYS A 18 36.32 3.23 0.53
N ARG A 19 37.47 3.06 -0.12
CA ARG A 19 38.57 4.03 0.00
C ARG A 19 38.20 5.32 -0.70
N ILE A 20 38.71 6.43 -0.17
CA ILE A 20 38.56 7.75 -0.79
C ILE A 20 39.13 7.72 -2.21
N GLY A 21 38.32 8.09 -3.20
CA GLY A 21 38.69 8.05 -4.62
C GLY A 21 38.37 6.73 -5.34
N GLU A 22 37.88 5.71 -4.63
CA GLU A 22 37.42 4.46 -5.22
C GLU A 22 35.89 4.37 -5.19
N GLN A 23 35.28 3.74 -6.20
CA GLN A 23 33.84 3.49 -6.23
C GLN A 23 33.53 2.14 -5.59
N ALA A 24 32.68 2.15 -4.56
CA ALA A 24 32.14 0.92 -4.00
C ALA A 24 31.07 0.33 -4.92
N CYS A 25 31.16 -0.96 -5.24
CA CYS A 25 30.09 -1.67 -5.93
C CYS A 25 29.06 -2.18 -4.92
N VAL A 26 27.88 -1.57 -4.91
CA VAL A 26 26.73 -2.06 -4.11
C VAL A 26 25.86 -2.92 -5.01
N PRO A 27 25.74 -4.24 -4.76
CA PRO A 27 24.83 -5.07 -5.52
C PRO A 27 23.39 -4.67 -5.20
N ILE A 28 22.58 -4.45 -6.24
CA ILE A 28 21.15 -4.24 -6.10
C ILE A 28 20.52 -5.62 -5.87
N THR A 29 20.26 -5.98 -4.62
CA THR A 29 19.72 -7.31 -4.26
C THR A 29 18.24 -7.24 -3.87
N GLY A 30 17.35 -7.86 -4.63
CA GLY A 30 15.93 -7.98 -4.27
C GLY A 30 15.08 -8.39 -5.47
N ASN A 31 13.82 -8.76 -5.22
CA ASN A 31 12.92 -9.26 -6.26
C ASN A 31 11.93 -8.20 -6.75
N ARG A 32 12.05 -6.95 -6.27
CA ARG A 32 11.16 -5.83 -6.58
C ARG A 32 9.68 -6.22 -6.48
N ARG A 33 9.35 -7.06 -5.48
CA ARG A 33 7.99 -7.58 -5.31
C ARG A 33 7.02 -6.43 -5.07
N LYS A 34 5.91 -6.43 -5.78
CA LYS A 34 4.84 -5.45 -5.62
C LYS A 34 3.74 -6.04 -4.75
N ARG A 35 3.16 -5.19 -3.91
CA ARG A 35 1.94 -5.42 -3.14
C ARG A 35 1.07 -4.18 -3.26
N ILE A 36 -0.24 -4.38 -3.16
CA ILE A 36 -1.21 -3.30 -3.16
C ILE A 36 -1.69 -3.15 -1.72
N LEU A 37 -1.55 -1.95 -1.18
CA LEU A 37 -2.15 -1.58 0.09
C LEU A 37 -3.44 -0.81 -0.21
N HIS A 38 -4.56 -1.41 0.15
CA HIS A 38 -5.86 -0.74 0.19
C HIS A 38 -6.05 -0.18 1.58
N GLY A 39 -6.33 1.12 1.68
CA GLY A 39 -6.45 1.80 2.95
C GLY A 39 -7.67 2.69 3.01
N VAL A 40 -8.37 2.66 4.16
CA VAL A 40 -9.39 3.64 4.47
C VAL A 40 -9.25 4.11 5.90
N ILE A 41 -9.40 5.42 6.10
CA ILE A 41 -9.36 6.06 7.40
C ILE A 41 -10.61 6.89 7.65
N ASN A 42 -11.15 6.78 8.86
CA ASN A 42 -12.13 7.72 9.39
C ASN A 42 -11.40 9.00 9.82
N ILE A 43 -11.64 10.09 9.10
CA ILE A 43 -10.94 11.37 9.31
C ILE A 43 -11.22 12.02 10.67
N SER A 44 -12.32 11.65 11.33
CA SER A 44 -12.71 12.22 12.63
C SER A 44 -12.06 11.47 13.79
N SER A 45 -12.04 10.13 13.72
CA SER A 45 -11.53 9.29 14.82
C SER A 45 -10.11 8.77 14.62
N GLY A 46 -9.60 8.80 13.39
CA GLY A 46 -8.33 8.15 13.03
C GLY A 46 -8.42 6.62 12.91
N ASP A 47 -9.60 6.01 13.13
CA ASP A 47 -9.76 4.56 12.96
C ASP A 47 -9.56 4.17 11.49
N ALA A 48 -8.75 3.13 11.25
CA ALA A 48 -8.33 2.73 9.92
C ALA A 48 -8.56 1.23 9.66
N ALA A 49 -8.79 0.90 8.39
CA ALA A 49 -8.86 -0.45 7.89
C ALA A 49 -7.88 -0.60 6.72
N LEU A 50 -7.09 -1.67 6.74
CA LEU A 50 -6.04 -1.94 5.75
C LEU A 50 -6.20 -3.35 5.19
N LEU A 51 -6.02 -3.51 3.88
CA LEU A 51 -5.94 -4.80 3.21
C LEU A 51 -4.71 -4.81 2.29
N ILE A 52 -3.93 -5.90 2.33
CA ILE A 52 -2.76 -6.08 1.46
C ILE A 52 -3.06 -7.19 0.47
N THR A 53 -2.99 -6.89 -0.83
CA THR A 53 -3.18 -7.86 -1.91
C THR A 53 -1.95 -7.92 -2.82
N ALA A 54 -1.87 -8.96 -3.66
CA ALA A 54 -0.82 -9.09 -4.66
C ALA A 54 -1.15 -8.33 -5.96
N GLU A 55 -2.44 -8.13 -6.23
CA GLU A 55 -2.96 -7.53 -7.46
C GLU A 55 -3.91 -6.38 -7.12
N TRP A 56 -3.99 -5.40 -8.03
CA TRP A 56 -4.98 -4.33 -8.02
C TRP A 56 -5.91 -4.62 -9.18
N ASN A 57 -7.11 -5.05 -8.85
CA ASN A 57 -8.16 -5.41 -9.80
C ASN A 57 -9.52 -5.20 -9.13
N GLN A 58 -10.59 -5.29 -9.93
CA GLN A 58 -11.94 -5.06 -9.43
C GLN A 58 -12.33 -6.00 -8.28
N ASP A 59 -11.92 -7.27 -8.30
CA ASP A 59 -12.27 -8.24 -7.26
C ASP A 59 -11.65 -7.89 -5.91
N THR A 60 -10.36 -7.55 -5.90
CA THR A 60 -9.64 -7.13 -4.69
C THR A 60 -10.21 -5.84 -4.11
N HIS A 61 -10.59 -4.90 -4.97
CA HIS A 61 -11.22 -3.65 -4.55
C HIS A 61 -12.63 -3.89 -3.97
N GLN A 62 -13.48 -4.71 -4.61
CA GLN A 62 -14.79 -5.07 -4.07
C GLN A 62 -14.69 -5.83 -2.74
N ALA A 63 -13.73 -6.74 -2.61
CA ALA A 63 -13.46 -7.41 -1.35
C ALA A 63 -13.08 -6.42 -0.23
N PHE A 64 -12.31 -5.37 -0.56
CA PHE A 64 -12.00 -4.31 0.38
C PHE A 64 -13.25 -3.52 0.81
N LEU A 65 -14.11 -3.13 -0.13
CA LEU A 65 -15.36 -2.43 0.20
C LEU A 65 -16.28 -3.26 1.12
N LEU A 66 -16.35 -4.57 0.91
CA LEU A 66 -17.07 -5.48 1.80
C LEU A 66 -16.48 -5.50 3.21
N MET A 67 -15.15 -5.52 3.32
CA MET A 67 -14.44 -5.45 4.61
C MET A 67 -14.72 -4.12 5.32
N VAL A 68 -14.69 -3.00 4.60
CA VAL A 68 -15.05 -1.65 5.11
C VAL A 68 -16.47 -1.64 5.64
N ARG A 69 -17.42 -2.20 4.87
CA ARG A 69 -18.83 -2.27 5.28
C ARG A 69 -19.03 -3.16 6.51
N ALA A 70 -18.24 -4.21 6.66
CA ALA A 70 -18.27 -5.09 7.83
C ALA A 70 -17.68 -4.39 9.06
N ARG A 71 -16.56 -3.66 8.92
CA ARG A 71 -15.91 -2.96 10.04
C ARG A 71 -16.79 -1.87 10.65
N TRP A 72 -17.41 -1.04 9.82
CA TRP A 72 -18.33 0.02 10.27
C TRP A 72 -19.78 -0.36 10.00
N ARG A 73 -20.15 -1.60 10.37
CA ARG A 73 -21.50 -2.12 10.18
C ARG A 73 -22.52 -1.28 10.95
N GLY A 74 -23.60 -0.91 10.27
CA GLY A 74 -24.67 -0.08 10.83
C GLY A 74 -24.42 1.43 10.76
N TRP A 75 -23.24 1.87 10.31
CA TRP A 75 -22.95 3.29 10.14
C TRP A 75 -23.50 3.81 8.80
N HIS A 76 -23.84 5.09 8.78
CA HIS A 76 -24.07 5.84 7.53
C HIS A 76 -22.71 6.33 7.01
N ILE A 77 -22.13 5.57 6.09
CA ILE A 77 -20.77 5.80 5.59
C ILE A 77 -20.84 6.75 4.39
N ILE A 78 -20.11 7.86 4.47
CA ILE A 78 -19.77 8.67 3.29
C ILE A 78 -18.33 8.33 2.93
N LEU A 79 -18.14 7.71 1.79
CA LEU A 79 -16.84 7.29 1.29
C LEU A 79 -16.33 8.33 0.29
N PHE A 80 -15.08 8.75 0.50
CA PHE A 80 -14.34 9.57 -0.44
C PHE A 80 -13.27 8.70 -1.06
N GLU A 81 -13.38 8.50 -2.37
CA GLU A 81 -12.53 7.69 -3.22
C GLU A 81 -12.31 8.47 -4.52
N ASP A 82 -11.20 8.23 -5.19
CA ASP A 82 -10.94 8.81 -6.49
C ASP A 82 -11.78 8.13 -7.60
N ARG A 83 -11.55 8.52 -8.86
CA ARG A 83 -12.17 7.85 -10.02
C ARG A 83 -11.21 6.88 -10.70
N GLY A 84 -10.16 6.46 -9.99
CA GLY A 84 -9.22 5.46 -10.47
C GLY A 84 -9.99 4.17 -10.73
N THR A 85 -9.83 3.63 -11.94
CA THR A 85 -10.36 2.31 -12.24
C THR A 85 -9.27 1.29 -11.91
N PRO A 86 -9.55 0.29 -11.06
CA PRO A 86 -8.67 -0.87 -10.89
C PRO A 86 -8.49 -1.67 -12.19
#